data_AF-A0A0G1FB61-F1
#
_entry.id   AF-A0A0G1FB61-F1
#
_cell.length_a   1.000
_cell.length_b   1.000
_cell.length_c   1.000
_cell.angle_alpha   90.00
_cell.angle_beta   90.00
_cell.angle_gamma   90.00
#
_symmetry.space_group_name_H-M   'P 1'
#
loop_
_entity.id
_entity.type
_entity.pdbx_description
1 polymer ?
#
loop_
_entity_poly.entity_id
_entity_poly.type
_entity_poly.pdbx_seq_one_letter_code
_entity_poly.pdbx_strand_id
1 'polypeptide(L)'
;DRVGMKKKETPYRLRKYFAMIEEALRDPISVGALKIDGEFMIKNLGISPGPRMGWILHALLEEVLDAPEKNIEAHLSELAKSLNMLGDAELKTLGERGKEKKEELEDKEIEKLHTKHGVRK
;
A
#
# COMPACT_ATOMS: atom_id res chain seq x y z
N ASP A 1 -35.97 -41.27 -6.30
CA ASP A 1 -34.64 -40.90 -6.82
C ASP A 1 -34.72 -39.54 -7.51
N ARG A 2 -34.09 -38.49 -6.94
CA ARG A 2 -33.76 -37.20 -7.61
C ARG A 2 -32.62 -36.53 -6.83
N VAL A 3 -31.42 -37.06 -6.98
CA VAL A 3 -30.17 -36.37 -6.62
C VAL A 3 -29.76 -35.45 -7.77
N GLY A 4 -29.49 -34.17 -7.45
CA GLY A 4 -28.34 -33.47 -8.02
C GLY A 4 -28.55 -32.63 -9.29
N MET A 5 -29.22 -31.48 -9.18
CA MET A 5 -28.80 -30.33 -10.00
C MET A 5 -27.62 -29.66 -9.29
N LYS A 6 -26.41 -29.74 -9.88
CA LYS A 6 -25.30 -28.86 -9.47
C LYS A 6 -25.78 -27.41 -9.57
N LYS A 7 -25.60 -26.63 -8.50
CA LYS A 7 -25.92 -25.20 -8.48
C LYS A 7 -25.21 -24.54 -9.68
N LYS A 8 -25.97 -23.92 -10.59
CA LYS A 8 -25.42 -23.24 -11.76
C LYS A 8 -24.44 -22.19 -11.27
N GLU A 9 -23.20 -22.22 -11.77
CA GLU A 9 -22.21 -21.21 -11.41
C GLU A 9 -22.75 -19.81 -11.70
N THR A 10 -22.49 -18.88 -10.78
CA THR A 10 -22.83 -17.47 -10.94
C THR A 10 -22.25 -16.94 -12.26
N PRO A 11 -23.03 -16.22 -13.10
CA PRO A 11 -22.54 -15.71 -14.37
C PRO A 11 -21.28 -14.86 -14.22
N TYR A 12 -20.33 -14.97 -15.15
CA TYR A 12 -19.05 -14.25 -15.12
C TYR A 12 -19.22 -12.74 -14.88
N ARG A 13 -20.17 -12.10 -15.57
CA ARG A 13 -20.43 -10.64 -15.42
C ARG A 13 -20.81 -10.27 -13.99
N LEU A 14 -21.62 -11.10 -13.33
CA LEU A 14 -22.05 -10.87 -11.96
C LEU A 14 -20.89 -11.07 -10.97
N ARG A 15 -20.04 -12.07 -11.19
CA ARG A 15 -18.79 -12.24 -10.42
C ARG A 15 -17.84 -11.04 -10.61
N LYS A 16 -17.70 -10.54 -11.84
CA LYS A 16 -16.86 -9.36 -12.12
C LYS A 16 -17.41 -8.10 -11.44
N TYR A 17 -18.72 -7.92 -11.44
CA TYR A 17 -19.36 -6.83 -10.70
C TYR A 17 -19.06 -6.89 -9.19
N PHE A 18 -19.19 -8.06 -8.57
CA PHE A 18 -18.85 -8.23 -7.15
C PHE A 18 -17.36 -8.01 -6.88
N ALA A 19 -16.47 -8.49 -7.75
CA ALA A 19 -15.03 -8.23 -7.64
C ALA A 19 -14.72 -6.72 -7.67
N MET A 20 -15.29 -5.98 -8.62
CA MET A 20 -15.08 -4.52 -8.71
C MET A 20 -15.62 -3.77 -7.49
N ILE A 21 -16.74 -4.21 -6.91
CA ILE A 21 -17.26 -3.63 -5.67
C ILE A 21 -16.32 -3.91 -4.50
N GLU A 22 -15.87 -5.16 -4.33
CA GLU A 22 -14.98 -5.53 -3.22
C GLU A 22 -13.63 -4.84 -3.35
N GLU A 23 -13.11 -4.68 -4.57
CA GLU A 23 -11.90 -3.91 -4.85
C GLU A 23 -12.06 -2.44 -4.44
N ALA A 24 -13.17 -1.79 -4.84
CA ALA A 24 -13.44 -0.38 -4.52
C ALA A 24 -13.73 -0.12 -3.03
N LEU A 25 -14.19 -1.14 -2.30
CA LEU A 25 -14.44 -1.07 -0.86
C LEU A 25 -13.21 -1.38 -0.01
N ARG A 26 -12.13 -1.91 -0.59
CA ARG A 26 -10.90 -2.24 0.13
C ARG A 26 -10.10 -0.97 0.42
N ASP A 27 -9.44 -0.93 1.57
CA ASP A 27 -8.41 0.06 1.85
C ASP A 27 -7.12 -0.27 1.06
N PRO A 28 -6.66 0.59 0.14
CA PRO A 28 -5.46 0.35 -0.64
C PRO A 28 -4.21 0.54 0.21
N ILE A 29 -3.14 -0.17 -0.12
CA ILE A 29 -1.83 0.08 0.47
C ILE A 29 -1.44 1.52 0.13
N SER A 30 -1.13 2.32 1.16
CA SER A 30 -0.78 3.72 0.96
C SER A 30 0.11 4.25 2.08
N VAL A 31 0.85 5.33 1.78
CA VAL A 31 1.61 6.08 2.78
C VAL A 31 0.70 6.70 3.85
N GLY A 32 -0.59 6.84 3.58
CA GLY A 32 -1.59 7.30 4.56
C GLY A 32 -1.85 6.30 5.69
N ALA A 33 -1.39 5.05 5.57
CA ALA A 33 -1.45 4.07 6.65
C ALA A 33 -0.34 4.25 7.70
N LEU A 34 0.67 5.09 7.44
CA LEU A 34 1.75 5.36 8.38
C LEU A 34 1.27 6.15 9.61
N LYS A 35 1.90 5.95 10.76
CA LYS A 35 1.61 6.72 11.99
C LYS A 35 2.11 8.17 11.95
N ILE A 36 2.98 8.50 10.99
CA ILE A 36 3.39 9.87 10.71
C ILE A 36 3.02 10.22 9.27
N ASP A 37 2.73 11.50 9.04
CA ASP A 37 2.38 12.04 7.74
C ASP A 37 3.22 13.29 7.44
N GLY A 38 2.95 13.95 6.30
CA GLY A 38 3.66 15.16 5.93
C GLY A 38 3.49 16.31 6.92
N GLU A 39 2.31 16.43 7.54
CA GLU A 39 2.03 17.48 8.52
C GLU A 39 2.86 17.29 9.79
N PHE A 40 2.96 16.05 10.27
CA PHE A 40 3.85 15.65 11.35
C PHE A 40 5.31 15.99 11.03
N MET A 41 5.77 15.66 9.81
CA MET A 41 7.15 15.92 9.38
C MET A 41 7.46 17.42 9.34
N ILE A 42 6.51 18.26 8.92
CA ILE A 42 6.68 19.72 8.91
C ILE A 42 6.74 20.25 10.34
N LYS A 43 5.74 19.93 11.17
CA LYS A 43 5.58 20.51 12.51
C LYS A 43 6.63 20.03 13.51
N ASN A 44 6.93 18.73 13.49
CA ASN A 44 7.73 18.09 14.55
C ASN A 44 9.17 17.81 14.12
N LEU A 45 9.43 17.62 12.82
CA LEU A 45 10.77 17.31 12.30
C LEU A 45 11.41 18.48 11.54
N GLY A 46 10.67 19.56 11.27
CA GLY A 46 11.17 20.72 10.53
C GLY A 46 11.51 20.43 9.07
N ILE A 47 10.92 19.39 8.48
CA ILE A 47 11.19 18.99 7.10
C ILE A 47 10.39 19.89 6.17
N SER A 48 11.08 20.57 5.26
CA SER A 48 10.43 21.44 4.27
C SER A 48 9.53 20.64 3.33
N PRO A 49 8.35 21.19 2.97
CA PRO A 49 7.48 20.55 1.99
C PRO A 49 8.18 20.46 0.63
N GLY A 50 8.08 19.30 -0.02
CA GLY A 50 8.69 19.06 -1.32
C GLY A 50 8.80 17.58 -1.69
N PRO A 51 9.38 17.25 -2.85
CA PRO A 51 9.49 15.87 -3.34
C PRO A 51 10.20 14.92 -2.36
N ARG A 52 11.19 15.43 -1.61
CA ARG A 52 11.92 14.68 -0.57
C ARG A 52 11.00 14.05 0.46
N MET A 53 9.94 14.75 0.85
CA MET A 53 8.98 14.25 1.83
C MET A 53 8.25 13.00 1.30
N GLY A 54 7.86 13.02 0.03
CA GLY A 54 7.27 11.85 -0.63
C GLY A 54 8.23 10.66 -0.66
N TRP A 55 9.51 10.89 -0.97
CA TRP A 55 10.52 9.82 -0.96
C TRP A 55 10.72 9.23 0.44
N ILE A 56 10.75 10.05 1.48
CA ILE A 56 10.82 9.58 2.87
C ILE A 56 9.60 8.72 3.19
N LEU A 57 8.37 9.21 2.93
CA LEU A 57 7.15 8.46 3.22
C LEU A 57 7.10 7.11 2.49
N HIS A 58 7.54 7.05 1.24
CA HIS A 58 7.61 5.79 0.51
C HIS A 58 8.68 4.84 1.05
N ALA A 59 9.85 5.34 1.44
CA ALA A 59 10.89 4.53 2.08
C ALA A 59 10.43 3.97 3.44
N LEU A 60 9.71 4.78 4.24
CA LEU A 60 9.11 4.32 5.50
C LEU A 60 8.05 3.24 5.27
N LEU A 61 7.18 3.44 4.27
CA LEU A 61 6.16 2.47 3.91
C LEU A 61 6.79 1.13 3.52
N GLU A 62 7.92 1.14 2.81
CA GLU A 62 8.63 -0.08 2.43
C GLU A 62 8.99 -0.97 3.63
N GLU A 63 9.50 -0.36 4.71
CA GLU A 63 9.84 -1.06 5.94
C GLU A 63 8.57 -1.55 6.67
N VAL A 64 7.55 -0.72 6.75
CA VAL A 64 6.27 -1.09 7.39
C VAL A 64 5.58 -2.24 6.65
N LEU A 65 5.76 -2.35 5.33
CA LEU A 65 5.25 -3.49 4.56
C LEU A 65 5.93 -4.81 4.91
N ASP A 66 7.21 -4.78 5.35
CA ASP A 66 7.91 -5.98 5.82
C ASP A 66 7.66 -6.26 7.31
N ALA A 67 7.53 -5.19 8.10
CA ALA A 67 7.44 -5.23 9.56
C ALA A 67 6.34 -4.27 10.04
N PRO A 68 5.05 -4.66 9.95
CA PRO A 68 3.92 -3.78 10.30
C PRO A 68 3.97 -3.23 11.73
N GLU A 69 4.58 -3.96 12.66
CA GLU A 69 4.79 -3.58 14.06
C GLU A 69 5.68 -2.35 14.24
N LYS A 70 6.51 -2.04 13.23
CA LYS A 70 7.35 -0.83 13.23
C LYS A 70 6.60 0.43 12.85
N ASN A 71 5.32 0.32 12.49
CA ASN A 71 4.43 1.46 12.26
C ASN A 71 4.04 2.12 13.59
N ILE A 72 5.03 2.68 14.28
CA ILE A 72 4.90 3.43 15.52
C ILE A 72 5.60 4.77 15.36
N GLU A 73 5.00 5.82 15.91
CA GLU A 73 5.45 7.21 15.74
C GLU A 73 6.94 7.39 16.09
N ALA A 74 7.38 6.84 17.23
CA ALA A 74 8.76 6.96 17.68
C ALA A 74 9.76 6.39 16.67
N HIS A 75 9.54 5.17 16.17
CA HIS A 75 10.42 4.53 15.19
C HIS A 75 10.45 5.31 13.87
N LEU A 76 9.27 5.64 13.33
CA LEU A 76 9.17 6.33 12.06
C LEU A 76 9.77 7.74 12.11
N SER A 77 9.64 8.44 13.24
CA SER A 77 10.21 9.78 13.41
C SER A 77 11.75 9.78 13.37
N GLU A 78 12.39 8.80 14.01
CA GLU A 78 13.85 8.68 14.03
C GLU A 78 14.40 8.23 12.67
N LEU A 79 13.69 7.31 12.01
CA LEU A 79 14.05 6.91 10.65
C LEU A 79 13.84 8.05 9.64
N ALA A 80 12.76 8.82 9.76
CA ALA A 80 12.52 9.98 8.90
C ALA A 80 13.64 11.03 9.00
N LYS A 81 14.13 11.31 10.21
CA LYS A 81 15.29 12.20 10.41
C LYS A 81 16.54 11.63 9.74
N SER A 82 16.79 10.33 9.91
CA SER A 82 17.95 9.65 9.31
C SER A 82 17.91 9.70 7.78
N LEU A 83 16.75 9.42 7.19
CA LEU A 83 16.53 9.52 5.74
C LEU A 83 16.67 10.97 5.24
N ASN A 84 16.24 11.96 6.02
CA ASN A 84 16.38 13.36 5.63
C ASN A 84 17.83 13.86 5.62
N MET A 85 18.78 13.15 6.25
CA MET A 85 20.22 13.47 6.14
C MET A 85 20.86 12.92 4.86
N LEU A 86 20.18 12.03 4.14
CA LEU A 86 20.68 11.48 2.88
C LEU A 86 20.61 12.50 1.75
N GLY A 87 21.54 12.35 0.80
CA GLY A 87 21.54 13.10 -0.45
C GLY A 87 20.30 12.80 -1.29
N ASP A 88 19.87 13.78 -2.10
CA ASP A 88 18.66 13.68 -2.93
C ASP A 88 18.63 12.41 -3.80
N ALA A 89 19.75 12.05 -4.41
CA ALA A 89 19.83 10.90 -5.31
C ALA A 89 19.55 9.58 -4.57
N GLU A 90 20.20 9.37 -3.43
CA GLU A 90 20.04 8.15 -2.63
C GLU A 90 18.62 8.07 -2.04
N LEU A 91 18.15 9.18 -1.47
CA LEU A 91 16.80 9.24 -0.91
C LEU A 91 15.73 8.97 -1.98
N LYS A 92 15.90 9.52 -3.18
CA LYS A 92 15.02 9.26 -4.32
C LYS A 92 15.00 7.79 -4.68
N THR A 93 16.16 7.13 -4.79
CA THR A 93 16.22 5.69 -5.09
C THR A 93 15.48 4.85 -4.04
N LEU A 94 15.65 5.16 -2.76
CA LEU A 94 14.91 4.47 -1.69
C LEU A 94 13.40 4.71 -1.78
N GLY A 95 12.99 5.95 -2.04
CA GLY A 95 11.58 6.30 -2.21
C GLY A 95 10.93 5.65 -3.43
N GLU A 96 11.65 5.57 -4.55
CA GLU A 96 11.19 4.90 -5.77
C GLU A 96 11.02 3.40 -5.53
N ARG A 97 11.98 2.74 -4.89
CA ARG A 97 11.88 1.33 -4.51
C ARG A 97 10.69 1.06 -3.60
N GLY A 98 10.46 1.91 -2.59
CA GLY A 98 9.30 1.81 -1.71
C GLY A 98 7.97 1.99 -2.45
N LYS A 99 7.93 2.88 -3.44
CA LYS A 99 6.76 3.06 -4.32
C LYS A 99 6.52 1.86 -5.22
N GLU A 100 7.56 1.30 -5.85
CA GLU A 100 7.47 0.11 -6.70
C GLU A 100 6.96 -1.09 -5.90
N LYS A 101 7.53 -1.35 -4.72
CA LYS A 101 7.09 -2.44 -3.83
C LYS A 101 5.61 -2.30 -3.41
N LYS A 102 5.19 -1.07 -3.10
CA LYS A 102 3.78 -0.77 -2.82
C LYS A 102 2.90 -1.16 -4.01
N GLU A 103 3.25 -0.74 -5.22
CA GLU A 103 2.49 -1.03 -6.45
C GLU A 103 2.44 -2.55 -6.73
N GLU A 104 3.56 -3.26 -6.56
CA GLU A 104 3.60 -4.72 -6.72
C GLU A 104 2.69 -5.47 -5.73
N LEU A 105 2.69 -5.06 -4.45
CA LEU A 105 1.86 -5.70 -3.43
C LEU A 105 0.38 -5.39 -3.65
N GLU A 106 0.06 -4.15 -4.00
CA GLU A 106 -1.30 -3.72 -4.32
C GLU A 106 -1.85 -4.55 -5.50
N ASP A 107 -1.04 -4.73 -6.55
CA ASP A 107 -1.40 -5.52 -7.71
C ASP A 107 -1.63 -6.99 -7.37
N LYS A 108 -0.82 -7.57 -6.48
CA LYS A 108 -0.99 -8.94 -5.98
C LYS A 108 -2.29 -9.08 -5.17
N GLU A 109 -2.65 -8.10 -4.35
CA GLU A 109 -3.91 -8.13 -3.60
C GLU A 109 -5.14 -8.03 -4.52
N ILE A 110 -5.08 -7.19 -5.56
CA ILE A 110 -6.14 -7.11 -6.59
C ILE A 110 -6.25 -8.44 -7.36
N GLU A 111 -5.13 -9.04 -7.75
CA GLU A 111 -5.13 -10.32 -8.47
C GLU A 111 -5.71 -11.46 -7.61
N LYS A 112 -5.36 -11.52 -6.33
CA LYS A 112 -5.96 -12.47 -5.37
C LYS A 112 -7.47 -12.28 -5.26
N LEU A 113 -7.93 -11.03 -5.18
CA LEU A 113 -9.34 -10.69 -5.13
C LEU A 113 -10.08 -11.16 -6.39
N HIS A 114 -9.52 -10.89 -7.57
CA HIS A 114 -10.12 -11.32 -8.83
C HIS A 114 -10.14 -12.86 -8.96
N THR A 115 -9.08 -13.53 -8.50
CA THR A 115 -9.00 -14.99 -8.45
C THR A 115 -10.04 -15.59 -7.50
N LYS A 116 -10.27 -14.99 -6.32
CA LYS A 116 -11.33 -15.38 -5.38
C LYS A 116 -12.72 -15.32 -6.03
N HIS A 117 -12.96 -14.37 -6.92
CA HIS A 117 -14.20 -14.25 -7.71
C HIS A 117 -14.19 -15.06 -9.01
N GLY A 118 -13.11 -15.76 -9.34
CA GLY A 118 -12.97 -16.51 -10.59
C GLY A 118 -13.09 -15.62 -11.84
N VAL A 119 -12.53 -14.41 -11.75
CA VAL A 119 -12.45 -13.43 -12.83
C VAL A 119 -11.00 -13.01 -13.07
N ARG A 120 -10.72 -12.44 -14.24
CA ARG A 120 -9.39 -11.88 -14.55
C ARG A 120 -9.31 -10.42 -14.14
N LYS A 121 -8.11 -9.93 -13.83
CA LYS A 121 -7.79 -8.50 -13.72
C LYS A 121 -8.13 -7.79 -15.03
#